data_AF-J9FPG3-F1
#
_entry.id   AF-J9FPG3-F1
#
_cell.length_a   1.000
_cell.length_b   1.000
_cell.length_c   1.000
_cell.angle_alpha   90.00
_cell.angle_beta   90.00
_cell.angle_gamma   90.00
#
_symmetry.space_group_name_H-M   'P 1'
#
loop_
_entity.id
_entity.type
_entity.pdbx_description
1 polymer ?
#
loop_
_entity_poly.entity_id
_entity_poly.type
_entity_poly.pdbx_seq_one_letter_code
_entity_poly.pdbx_strand_id
1 'polypeptide(L)' 'YKADTEYPLPMIYQSGYLTIKEYERDMGLFLLDFPNNEVKGGFLTMVATNYLQCKTPLESWMMKAVFALKRGQLEEF' A
#
# COMPACT_ATOMS: atom_id res chain seq x y z
N TYR A 1 -2.57 -7.43 25.13
CA TYR A 1 -1.78 -7.56 23.89
C TYR A 1 -1.60 -9.04 23.62
N LYS A 2 -2.38 -9.63 22.72
CA LYS A 2 -2.18 -11.03 22.30
C LYS A 2 -1.19 -11.03 21.15
N ALA A 3 -0.08 -11.74 21.31
CA ALA A 3 1.01 -11.83 20.34
C ALA A 3 0.70 -12.81 19.19
N ASP A 4 -0.58 -13.08 18.92
CA ASP A 4 -1.02 -14.14 18.02
C ASP A 4 -1.40 -13.59 16.63
N THR A 5 -1.43 -12.27 16.48
CA THR A 5 -1.67 -11.59 15.20
C THR A 5 -0.72 -10.41 15.12
N GLU A 6 0.39 -10.59 14.41
CA GLU A 6 1.29 -9.49 14.09
C GLU A 6 0.51 -8.49 13.23
N TYR A 7 0.23 -7.31 13.78
CA TYR A 7 -0.28 -6.18 13.02
C TYR A 7 0.92 -5.30 12.64
N PRO A 8 1.51 -5.52 11.45
CA PRO A 8 2.73 -4.81 11.04
C PRO A 8 2.51 -3.30 10.95
N LEU A 9 1.31 -2.82 10.59
CA LEU A 9 1.05 -1.40 10.35
C LEU A 9 1.20 -0.52 11.61
N PRO A 10 0.56 -0.85 12.76
CA PRO A 10 0.84 -0.17 14.03
C PRO A 10 2.33 -0.19 14.43
N MET A 11 3.02 -1.31 14.19
CA MET A 11 4.43 -1.47 14.55
C MET A 11 5.35 -0.57 13.70
N ILE A 12 5.10 -0.48 12.40
CA ILE A 12 5.86 0.37 11.46
C ILE A 12 5.64 1.86 11.77
N TYR A 13 4.42 2.24 12.18
CA TYR A 13 4.13 3.61 12.60
C TYR A 13 4.84 3.97 13.92
N GLN A 14 4.74 3.11 14.94
CA GLN A 14 5.37 3.36 16.25
C GLN A 14 6.89 3.42 16.18
N SER A 15 7.50 2.65 15.28
CA SER A 15 8.95 2.63 15.09
C SER A 15 9.49 3.80 14.27
N GLY A 16 8.62 4.71 13.78
CA GLY A 16 9.03 5.89 13.03
C GLY A 16 9.39 5.63 11.56
N TYR A 17 9.10 4.44 11.06
CA TYR A 17 9.32 4.05 9.67
C TYR A 17 8.20 4.48 8.73
N LEU A 18 7.03 4.83 9.29
CA LEU A 18 5.91 5.44 8.57
C LEU A 18 5.55 6.74 9.28
N THR A 19 5.70 7.87 8.60
CA THR A 19 5.37 9.19 9.15
C THR A 19 4.37 9.90 8.26
N ILE A 20 3.57 10.78 8.87
CA ILE A 20 2.72 11.72 8.13
C ILE A 20 3.60 12.92 7.81
N LYS A 21 3.74 13.22 6.52
CA LYS A 21 4.51 14.35 6.03
C LYS A 21 3.64 15.59 5.87
N GLU A 22 2.47 15.42 5.27
CA GLU A 22 1.55 16.50 4.96
C GLU A 22 0.10 16.03 5.07
N TYR A 23 -0.82 16.99 5.19
CA TYR A 23 -2.26 16.77 5.18
C TYR A 23 -2.91 17.72 4.19
N GLU A 24 -3.61 17.16 3.21
CA GLU A 24 -4.43 17.89 2.24
C GLU A 24 -5.87 17.92 2.78
N ARG A 25 -6.34 19.14 3.08
CA ARG A 25 -7.57 19.35 3.86
C ARG A 25 -8.83 19.19 3.01
N ASP A 26 -8.78 19.52 1.74
CA ASP A 26 -9.96 19.56 0.87
C ASP A 26 -10.43 18.14 0.50
N MET A 27 -9.49 17.21 0.37
CA MET A 27 -9.72 15.79 0.08
C MET A 27 -9.62 14.91 1.33
N GLY A 28 -9.18 15.47 2.47
CA GLY A 28 -8.98 14.73 3.71
C GLY A 28 -7.87 13.67 3.60
N LEU A 29 -6.85 13.93 2.77
CA LEU A 29 -5.80 12.97 2.43
C LEU A 29 -4.51 13.26 3.22
N PHE A 30 -3.81 12.20 3.61
CA PHE A 30 -2.51 12.29 4.26
C PHE A 30 -1.41 11.85 3.31
N LEU A 31 -0.36 12.66 3.19
CA LEU A 31 0.87 12.25 2.52
C LEU A 31 1.72 11.48 3.51
N LEU A 32 1.96 10.21 3.20
CA LEU A 32 2.79 9.31 4.00
C LEU A 32 4.22 9.26 3.43
N ASP A 33 5.22 9.25 4.30
CA ASP A 33 6.63 9.13 3.92
C ASP A 33 7.31 7.95 4.64
N PHE A 34 8.32 7.40 3.98
CA PHE A 34 9.13 6.28 4.46
C PHE A 34 10.62 6.64 4.30
N PRO A 35 11.41 6.67 5.38
CA PRO A 35 12.83 7.03 5.30
C PRO A 35 13.69 5.93 4.63
N ASN A 36 13.21 4.69 4.59
CA ASN A 36 13.88 3.56 3.95
C ASN A 36 13.02 3.04 2.77
N ASN A 37 13.63 2.97 1.58
CA ASN A 37 13.01 2.47 0.36
C ASN A 37 12.55 1.00 0.45
N GLU A 38 13.24 0.16 1.24
CA GLU A 38 12.86 -1.25 1.44
C GLU A 38 11.54 -1.35 2.21
N VAL A 39 11.36 -0.51 3.21
CA VAL A 39 10.12 -0.43 4.01
C VAL A 39 8.97 0.07 3.14
N LYS A 40 9.21 1.05 2.28
CA LYS A 40 8.22 1.55 1.31
C LYS A 40 7.71 0.43 0.39
N GLY A 41 8.63 -0.37 -0.14
CA GLY A 41 8.31 -1.52 -1.00
C GLY A 41 7.47 -2.57 -0.25
N GLY A 42 7.94 -3.00 0.91
CA GLY A 42 7.23 -3.99 1.74
C GLY A 42 5.84 -3.53 2.18
N PHE A 43 5.69 -2.26 2.55
CA PHE A 43 4.40 -1.67 2.91
C PHE A 43 3.42 -1.65 1.74
N LEU A 44 3.88 -1.24 0.54
CA LEU A 44 3.04 -1.24 -0.66
C LEU A 44 2.56 -2.66 -1.00
N THR A 45 3.44 -3.65 -0.92
CA THR A 45 3.09 -5.06 -1.13
C THR A 45 2.05 -5.54 -0.11
N MET A 46 2.22 -5.18 1.16
CA MET A 46 1.28 -5.53 2.24
C MET A 46 -0.10 -4.90 2.01
N VAL A 47 -0.16 -3.59 1.73
CA VAL A 47 -1.42 -2.88 1.48
C VAL A 47 -2.09 -3.43 0.23
N ALA A 48 -1.35 -3.63 -0.86
CA ALA A 48 -1.92 -4.19 -2.08
C ALA A 48 -2.46 -5.60 -1.87
N THR A 49 -1.74 -6.46 -1.14
CA THR A 49 -2.19 -7.82 -0.81
C THR A 49 -3.48 -7.80 0.02
N ASN A 50 -3.55 -6.96 1.05
CA ASN A 50 -4.74 -6.83 1.90
C ASN A 50 -5.93 -6.20 1.18
N TYR A 51 -5.68 -5.14 0.39
CA TYR A 51 -6.74 -4.41 -0.32
C TYR A 51 -7.34 -5.24 -1.44
N LEU A 52 -6.49 -5.91 -2.21
CA LEU A 52 -6.94 -6.71 -3.36
C LEU A 52 -7.58 -8.03 -2.93
N GLN A 53 -7.42 -8.44 -1.65
CA GLN A 53 -7.83 -9.75 -1.12
C GLN A 53 -7.53 -10.90 -2.11
N CYS A 54 -6.46 -10.72 -2.89
CA CYS A 54 -6.31 -11.47 -4.12
C CYS A 54 -5.82 -12.85 -3.77
N LYS A 55 -6.65 -13.86 -4.06
CA LYS A 55 -6.20 -15.27 -4.10
C LYS A 55 -5.14 -15.51 -5.19
N THR A 56 -4.89 -14.53 -6.06
CA THR A 56 -3.95 -14.56 -7.18
C THR A 56 -2.70 -13.71 -6.90
N PRO A 57 -1.51 -14.10 -7.40
CA PRO A 57 -0.26 -13.38 -7.15
C PRO A 57 -0.34 -11.90 -7.57
N LEU A 58 0.09 -11.01 -6.67
CA LEU A 58 0.06 -9.55 -6.82
C LEU A 58 0.67 -9.06 -8.13
N GLU A 59 1.77 -9.68 -8.57
CA GLU A 59 2.48 -9.34 -9.81
C GLU A 59 1.57 -9.47 -11.06
N SER A 60 0.66 -10.44 -11.05
CA SER A 60 -0.26 -10.67 -12.18
C SER A 60 -1.33 -9.58 -12.27
N TRP A 61 -1.88 -9.13 -11.13
CA TRP A 61 -2.82 -8.02 -11.09
C TRP A 61 -2.13 -6.71 -11.48
N MET A 62 -0.93 -6.43 -10.94
CA MET A 62 -0.22 -5.17 -11.20
C MET A 62 0.09 -5.02 -12.68
N MET A 63 0.53 -6.10 -13.33
CA MET A 63 0.74 -6.10 -14.77
C MET A 63 -0.55 -5.84 -15.55
N LYS A 64 -1.67 -6.46 -15.17
CA LYS A 64 -2.98 -6.20 -15.81
C LYS A 64 -3.42 -4.75 -15.65
N ALA A 65 -3.34 -4.19 -14.46
CA ALA A 65 -3.69 -2.79 -14.19
C ALA A 65 -2.81 -1.82 -15.00
N VAL A 66 -1.49 -2.07 -15.07
CA VAL A 66 -0.57 -1.27 -15.88
C VAL A 66 -0.90 -1.39 -17.38
N PHE A 67 -1.22 -2.59 -17.88
CA PHE A 67 -1.61 -2.78 -19.28
C PHE A 67 -2.95 -2.10 -19.61
N ALA A 68 -3.96 -2.21 -18.75
CA ALA A 68 -5.26 -1.57 -18.91
C ALA A 68 -5.12 -0.03 -18.97
N LEU A 69 -4.31 0.54 -18.06
CA LEU A 69 -4.01 1.98 -18.05
C LEU A 69 -3.24 2.42 -19.30
N LYS A 70 -2.23 1.65 -19.74
CA LYS A 70 -1.45 1.97 -20.95
C LYS A 70 -2.29 1.90 -22.23
N ARG A 71 -3.36 1.09 -22.25
CA ARG A 71 -4.27 0.94 -23.39
C ARG A 71 -5.50 1.82 -23.30
N GLY A 72 -5.69 2.57 -22.21
CA GLY A 72 -6.87 3.40 -21.98
C GLY A 72 -8.15 2.59 -21.74
N GLN A 73 -8.03 1.30 -21.42
CA GLN A 73 -9.15 0.38 -21.21
C GLN A 73 -9.53 0.38 -19.73
N LEU A 74 -10.16 1.46 -19.27
CA LEU A 74 -10.53 1.64 -17.86
C LEU A 74 -11.68 0.72 -17.40
N GLU A 75 -12.40 0.10 -18.34
CA GLU A 75 -13.48 -0.86 -18.04
C GLU A 75 -12.96 -2.26 -17.67
N GLU A 76 -11.68 -2.55 -17.90
CA GLU A 76 -11.03 -3.82 -17.54
C GLU A 76 -10.44 -3.83 -16.11
N PHE A 77 -10.66 -2.76 -15.34
CA PHE A 77 -10.19 -2.60 -13.97
C PHE A 77 -11.00 -3.39 -12.94
#